data_AF-A0A353IMF7-F1
#
_entry.id   AF-A0A353IMF7-F1
#
_cell.length_a   1.000
_cell.length_b   1.000
_cell.length_c   1.000
_cell.angle_alpha   90.00
_cell.angle_beta   90.00
_cell.angle_gamma   90.00
#
_symmetry.space_group_name_H-M   'P 1'
#
loop_
_entity.id
_entity.type
_entity.pdbx_description
1 polymer ?
#
loop_
_entity_poly.entity_id
_entity_poly.type
_entity_poly.pdbx_seq_one_letter_code
_entity_poly.pdbx_strand_id
1 'polypeptide(L)'
;YMKQGGMIVFDTRDQERVAYGGSQGKALTRLIGQLDIPALEPVPGNHVLTRSFYLMNSFPGRWDGGSLWVEAEPSDETERNARSRRTDGVSSVVITSNDLASAWALDEANRPLYPVVPGGELQREMAFRAGVNLVMYALTGNYKADQVHVPALLERLGQ
;
A
#
# COMPACT_ATOMS: atom_id res chain seq x y z
N TYR A 1 -14.53 11.14 -2.87
CA TYR A 1 -13.66 9.99 -3.15
C TYR A 1 -12.97 9.46 -1.89
N MET A 2 -11.84 10.01 -1.42
CA MET A 2 -11.12 9.44 -0.25
C MET A 2 -11.97 9.40 1.04
N LYS A 3 -12.71 10.49 1.34
CA LYS A 3 -13.67 10.55 2.46
C LYS A 3 -14.86 9.57 2.36
N GLN A 4 -15.02 8.90 1.22
CA GLN A 4 -16.11 7.96 0.92
C GLN A 4 -15.58 6.52 0.74
N GLY A 5 -14.39 6.21 1.28
CA GLY A 5 -13.81 4.87 1.23
C GLY A 5 -12.96 4.57 -0.01
N GLY A 6 -12.77 5.53 -0.93
CA GLY A 6 -11.90 5.34 -2.08
C GLY A 6 -10.41 5.37 -1.73
N MET A 7 -9.63 4.48 -2.35
CA MET A 7 -8.16 4.48 -2.26
C MET A 7 -7.52 5.13 -3.49
N ILE A 8 -6.44 5.88 -3.28
CA ILE A 8 -5.55 6.39 -4.33
C ILE A 8 -4.14 5.82 -4.12
N VAL A 9 -3.52 5.34 -5.20
CA VAL A 9 -2.11 4.93 -5.23
C VAL A 9 -1.30 5.98 -5.98
N PHE A 10 -0.27 6.53 -5.32
CA PHE A 10 0.70 7.42 -5.95
C PHE A 10 2.00 6.65 -6.23
N ASP A 11 2.31 6.50 -7.51
CA ASP A 11 3.57 5.92 -7.96
C ASP A 11 4.55 7.02 -8.39
N THR A 12 5.48 7.36 -7.49
CA THR A 12 6.32 8.56 -7.60
C THR A 12 7.58 8.34 -8.43
N ARG A 13 8.01 7.09 -8.61
CA ARG A 13 9.29 6.71 -9.22
C ARG A 13 10.52 7.36 -8.57
N ASP A 14 10.41 7.83 -7.33
CA ASP A 14 11.51 8.53 -6.65
C ASP A 14 12.75 7.63 -6.47
N GLN A 15 12.59 6.30 -6.41
CA GLN A 15 13.70 5.36 -6.29
C GLN A 15 14.60 5.35 -7.53
N GLU A 16 14.03 5.54 -8.72
CA GLU A 16 14.79 5.69 -9.96
C GLU A 16 15.72 6.90 -9.88
N ARG A 17 15.21 8.04 -9.42
CA ARG A 17 16.01 9.26 -9.30
C ARG A 17 17.19 9.07 -8.36
N VAL A 18 16.98 8.34 -7.26
CA VAL A 18 17.99 8.08 -6.24
C VAL A 18 19.07 7.15 -6.78
N ALA A 19 18.68 6.14 -7.56
CA ALA A 19 19.63 5.27 -8.27
C ALA A 19 20.55 6.08 -9.22
N TYR A 20 20.09 7.21 -9.75
CA TYR A 20 20.87 8.14 -10.57
C TYR A 20 21.46 9.34 -9.82
N GLY A 21 21.58 9.26 -8.48
CA GLY A 21 22.24 10.31 -7.65
C GLY A 21 21.35 11.50 -7.28
N GLY A 22 20.04 11.41 -7.50
CA GLY A 22 19.04 12.39 -7.07
C GLY A 22 18.61 12.21 -5.61
N SER A 23 17.77 13.13 -5.11
CA SER A 23 17.22 13.10 -3.76
C SER A 23 15.86 12.39 -3.70
N GLN A 24 15.64 11.52 -2.71
CA GLN A 24 14.32 10.95 -2.35
C GLN A 24 13.32 12.06 -1.95
N GLY A 25 12.02 11.81 -2.10
CA GLY A 25 10.97 12.49 -1.32
C GLY A 25 10.45 13.81 -1.87
N LYS A 26 11.02 14.37 -2.94
CA LYS A 26 10.51 15.63 -3.53
C LYS A 26 9.09 15.47 -4.08
N ALA A 27 8.75 14.32 -4.64
CA ALA A 27 7.39 14.05 -5.11
C ALA A 27 6.43 13.88 -3.93
N LEU A 28 6.84 13.12 -2.92
CA LEU A 28 6.08 12.92 -1.68
C LEU A 28 5.77 14.25 -0.97
N THR A 29 6.77 15.09 -0.72
CA THR A 29 6.59 16.40 -0.08
C THR A 29 5.66 17.30 -0.90
N ARG A 30 5.76 17.28 -2.23
CA ARG A 30 4.85 18.04 -3.09
C ARG A 30 3.40 17.55 -2.99
N LEU A 31 3.19 16.24 -2.92
CA LEU A 31 1.86 15.64 -2.77
C LEU A 31 1.23 16.00 -1.41
N ILE A 32 2.02 15.88 -0.33
CA ILE A 32 1.58 16.23 1.03
C ILE A 32 1.25 17.73 1.13
N GLY A 33 2.00 18.61 0.48
CA GLY A 33 1.76 20.06 0.56
C GLY A 33 0.50 20.55 -0.15
N GLN A 34 -0.14 19.72 -0.99
CA GLN A 34 -1.32 20.11 -1.79
C GLN A 34 -2.60 19.38 -1.40
N LEU A 35 -2.49 18.28 -0.66
CA LEU A 35 -3.61 17.44 -0.26
C LEU A 35 -3.63 17.36 1.28
N ASP A 36 -4.83 17.40 1.86
CA ASP A 36 -5.04 17.10 3.28
C ASP A 36 -4.87 15.59 3.50
N ILE A 37 -3.61 15.12 3.48
CA ILE A 37 -3.22 13.72 3.68
C ILE A 37 -2.83 13.56 5.15
N PRO A 38 -3.36 12.55 5.87
CA PRO A 38 -2.93 12.25 7.22
C PRO A 38 -1.44 11.87 7.26
N ALA A 39 -0.87 11.78 8.46
CA ALA A 39 0.50 11.30 8.63
C ALA A 39 0.69 9.95 7.91
N LEU A 40 1.87 9.75 7.32
CA LEU A 40 2.22 8.54 6.57
C LEU A 40 3.32 7.78 7.31
N GLU A 41 3.30 6.46 7.20
CA GLU A 41 4.37 5.58 7.66
C GLU A 41 4.69 4.51 6.60
N PRO A 42 5.93 3.95 6.58
CA PRO A 42 6.21 2.78 5.76
C PRO A 42 5.32 1.63 6.20
N VAL A 43 4.82 0.83 5.25
CA VAL A 43 3.91 -0.28 5.55
C VAL A 43 4.46 -1.17 6.68
N PRO A 44 3.79 -1.20 7.86
CA PRO A 44 4.22 -2.06 8.96
C PRO A 44 4.16 -3.54 8.58
N GLY A 45 5.05 -4.37 9.12
CA GLY A 45 5.07 -5.81 8.79
C GLY A 45 3.77 -6.54 9.13
N ASN A 46 3.06 -6.08 10.17
CA ASN A 46 1.76 -6.60 10.59
C ASN A 46 0.56 -5.94 9.89
N HIS A 47 0.78 -5.04 8.93
CA HIS A 47 -0.28 -4.33 8.22
C HIS A 47 -1.13 -5.28 7.35
N VAL A 48 -2.44 -5.02 7.20
CA VAL A 48 -3.34 -5.92 6.46
C VAL A 48 -2.93 -6.08 4.99
N LEU A 49 -2.37 -5.03 4.38
CA LEU A 49 -1.85 -5.07 3.00
C LEU A 49 -0.80 -6.17 2.77
N THR A 50 0.00 -6.54 3.79
CA THR A 50 1.03 -7.59 3.65
C THR A 50 0.44 -9.00 3.55
N ARG A 51 -0.86 -9.14 3.83
CA ARG A 51 -1.59 -10.42 3.89
C ARG A 51 -3.02 -10.30 3.37
N SER A 52 -3.23 -9.42 2.39
CA SER A 52 -4.54 -9.23 1.76
C SER A 52 -4.86 -10.34 0.77
N PHE A 53 -3.85 -10.85 0.06
CA PHE A 53 -3.98 -12.04 -0.79
C PHE A 53 -2.73 -12.92 -0.70
N TYR A 54 -1.58 -12.42 -1.18
CA TYR A 54 -0.27 -13.01 -0.96
C TYR A 54 0.30 -12.57 0.39
N LEU A 55 1.14 -13.41 0.98
CA LEU A 55 2.01 -13.03 2.10
C LEU A 55 3.25 -12.32 1.55
N MET A 56 3.44 -11.07 1.96
CA MET A 56 4.49 -10.19 1.43
C MET A 56 5.27 -9.53 2.56
N ASN A 57 6.61 -9.54 2.45
CA ASN A 57 7.50 -8.85 3.39
C ASN A 57 8.05 -7.53 2.83
N SER A 58 7.93 -7.33 1.53
CA SER A 58 8.34 -6.13 0.80
C SER A 58 7.43 -5.91 -0.40
N PHE A 59 7.48 -4.71 -0.97
CA PHE A 59 6.67 -4.30 -2.13
C PHE A 59 7.58 -3.78 -3.24
N PRO A 60 8.39 -4.65 -3.87
CA PRO A 60 9.25 -4.24 -4.97
C PRO A 60 8.38 -3.91 -6.21
N GLY A 61 8.86 -2.96 -7.00
CA GLY A 61 8.35 -2.64 -8.32
C GLY A 61 9.44 -2.82 -9.35
N ARG A 62 9.55 -1.87 -10.28
CA ARG A 62 10.73 -1.78 -11.15
C ARG A 62 12.00 -1.63 -10.33
N TRP A 63 11.90 -1.04 -9.14
CA TRP A 63 12.99 -0.93 -8.16
C TRP A 63 12.64 -1.67 -6.85
N ASP A 64 13.66 -2.14 -6.13
CA ASP A 64 13.54 -2.85 -4.84
C ASP A 64 14.09 -2.04 -3.63
N GLY A 65 14.73 -0.89 -3.87
CA GLY A 65 15.36 -0.11 -2.80
C GLY A 65 14.46 0.90 -2.09
N GLY A 66 13.22 1.09 -2.55
CA GLY A 66 12.27 2.07 -2.03
C GLY A 66 11.19 1.46 -1.13
N SER A 67 10.45 2.32 -0.42
CA SER A 67 9.40 1.91 0.50
C SER A 67 8.00 2.14 -0.08
N LEU A 68 7.07 1.29 0.33
CA LEU A 68 5.63 1.54 0.21
C LEU A 68 5.15 2.20 1.50
N TRP A 69 4.41 3.29 1.38
CA TRP A 69 3.87 4.08 2.49
C TRP A 69 2.35 3.99 2.50
N VAL A 70 1.78 3.98 3.70
CA VAL A 70 0.35 4.02 3.99
C VAL A 70 0.08 5.09 5.03
N GLU A 71 -1.18 5.44 5.22
CA GLU A 71 -1.60 6.25 6.36
C GLU A 71 -1.14 5.63 7.69
N ALA A 72 -0.49 6.44 8.50
CA ALA A 72 -0.04 6.07 9.83
C ALA A 72 -1.22 5.76 10.74
N GLU A 73 -1.11 4.73 11.56
CA GLU A 73 -2.13 4.43 12.55
C GLU A 73 -2.14 5.47 13.69
N PRO A 74 -3.28 6.13 14.01
CA PRO A 74 -3.37 7.12 15.09
C PRO A 74 -2.88 6.50 16.39
N SER A 75 -2.32 7.26 17.34
CA SER A 75 -2.00 6.69 18.65
C SER A 75 -3.26 6.48 19.52
N ASP A 76 -4.30 7.26 19.29
CA ASP A 76 -5.54 7.26 20.05
C ASP A 76 -6.53 6.19 19.55
N GLU A 77 -7.03 5.33 20.45
CA GLU A 77 -7.95 4.24 20.12
C GLU A 77 -9.31 4.72 19.59
N THR A 78 -9.80 5.85 20.09
CA THR A 78 -11.06 6.45 19.63
C THR A 78 -10.94 6.91 18.20
N GLU A 79 -9.82 7.57 17.87
CA GLU A 79 -9.52 8.02 16.51
C GLU A 79 -9.28 6.84 15.56
N ARG A 80 -8.56 5.80 15.99
CA ARG A 80 -8.39 4.54 15.24
C ARG A 80 -9.74 3.94 14.88
N ASN A 81 -10.63 3.76 15.87
CA ASN A 81 -11.96 3.18 15.67
C ASN A 81 -12.85 4.05 14.78
N ALA A 82 -12.80 5.38 14.94
CA ALA A 82 -13.53 6.31 14.09
C ALA A 82 -13.02 6.31 12.63
N ARG A 83 -11.71 6.12 12.42
CA ARG A 83 -11.15 5.98 11.07
C ARG A 83 -11.50 4.64 10.45
N SER A 84 -11.30 3.53 11.16
CA SER A 84 -11.60 2.18 10.64
C SER A 84 -13.06 2.04 10.21
N ARG A 85 -14.00 2.71 10.89
CA ARG A 85 -15.42 2.75 10.48
C ARG A 85 -15.70 3.59 9.24
N ARG A 86 -14.84 4.54 8.90
CA ARG A 86 -15.01 5.45 7.74
C ARG A 86 -14.37 4.90 6.47
N THR A 87 -13.27 4.17 6.61
CA THR A 87 -12.49 3.64 5.49
C THR A 87 -12.49 2.11 5.43
N ASP A 88 -13.36 1.46 6.20
CA ASP A 88 -13.39 0.00 6.36
C ASP A 88 -12.00 -0.59 6.68
N GLY A 89 -11.21 0.10 7.50
CA GLY A 89 -9.84 -0.30 7.85
C GLY A 89 -8.81 -0.22 6.71
N VAL A 90 -9.21 0.34 5.56
CA VAL A 90 -8.37 0.55 4.39
C VAL A 90 -7.73 1.94 4.44
N SER A 91 -6.46 2.02 4.04
CA SER A 91 -5.74 3.27 3.89
C SER A 91 -6.24 3.99 2.63
N SER A 92 -6.66 5.26 2.73
CA SER A 92 -7.18 5.99 1.56
C SER A 92 -6.06 6.44 0.61
N VAL A 93 -4.82 6.45 1.08
CA VAL A 93 -3.63 6.81 0.31
C VAL A 93 -2.54 5.77 0.48
N VAL A 94 -2.01 5.29 -0.64
CA VAL A 94 -0.80 4.46 -0.71
C VAL A 94 0.22 5.15 -1.59
N ILE A 95 1.49 5.19 -1.19
CA ILE A 95 2.55 5.84 -1.96
C ILE A 95 3.73 4.89 -2.13
N THR A 96 4.15 4.67 -3.37
CA THR A 96 5.35 3.89 -3.70
C THR A 96 6.39 4.75 -4.40
N SER A 97 7.66 4.48 -4.14
CA SER A 97 8.78 5.01 -4.93
C SER A 97 9.34 4.01 -5.94
N ASN A 98 8.84 2.76 -5.91
CA ASN A 98 9.43 1.63 -6.62
C ASN A 98 8.99 1.46 -8.08
N ASP A 99 8.13 2.33 -8.62
CA ASP A 99 7.66 2.27 -10.02
C ASP A 99 7.00 0.92 -10.34
N LEU A 100 5.90 0.66 -9.64
CA LEU A 100 5.06 -0.54 -9.81
C LEU A 100 4.48 -0.59 -11.22
N ALA A 101 4.00 0.55 -11.73
CA ALA A 101 3.38 0.64 -13.04
C ALA A 101 4.30 0.12 -14.16
N SER A 102 5.58 0.50 -14.14
CA SER A 102 6.55 0.02 -15.13
C SER A 102 6.90 -1.47 -14.96
N ALA A 103 6.84 -2.01 -13.75
CA ALA A 103 7.03 -3.45 -13.54
C ALA A 103 5.86 -4.29 -14.10
N TRP A 104 4.64 -3.74 -14.05
CA TRP A 104 3.42 -4.37 -14.57
C TRP A 104 3.21 -4.20 -16.07
N ALA A 105 3.93 -3.25 -16.69
CA ALA A 105 3.74 -2.91 -18.08
C ALA A 105 4.21 -4.05 -19.00
N LEU A 106 3.26 -4.60 -19.76
CA LEU A 106 3.48 -5.65 -20.76
C LEU A 106 3.10 -5.14 -22.16
N ASP A 107 3.75 -5.66 -23.19
CA ASP A 107 3.34 -5.49 -24.58
C ASP A 107 2.20 -6.47 -24.95
N GLU A 108 1.71 -6.38 -26.20
CA GLU A 108 0.64 -7.26 -26.71
C GLU A 108 1.02 -8.75 -26.73
N ALA A 109 2.32 -9.07 -26.70
CA ALA A 109 2.83 -10.43 -26.62
C ALA A 109 3.12 -10.87 -25.17
N ASN A 110 2.61 -10.14 -24.17
CA ASN A 110 2.86 -10.36 -22.73
C ASN A 110 4.33 -10.28 -22.32
N ARG A 111 5.16 -9.56 -23.07
CA ARG A 111 6.56 -9.34 -22.73
C ARG A 111 6.71 -8.07 -21.91
N PRO A 112 7.56 -8.04 -20.88
CA PRO A 112 7.79 -6.83 -20.12
C PRO A 112 8.33 -5.66 -20.95
N LEU A 113 7.71 -4.48 -20.82
CA LEU A 113 8.16 -3.26 -21.48
C LEU A 113 9.40 -2.64 -20.82
N TYR A 114 9.56 -2.82 -19.51
CA TYR A 114 10.68 -2.28 -18.75
C TYR A 114 11.40 -3.36 -17.93
N PRO A 115 12.74 -3.30 -17.84
CA PRO A 115 13.50 -4.18 -16.95
C PRO A 115 13.28 -3.76 -15.49
N VAL A 116 13.23 -4.76 -14.61
CA VAL A 116 13.30 -4.55 -13.15
C VAL A 116 14.77 -4.49 -12.71
N VAL A 117 15.05 -3.76 -11.62
CA VAL A 117 16.40 -3.47 -11.10
C VAL A 117 16.40 -3.72 -9.57
N PRO A 118 17.35 -4.50 -9.02
CA PRO A 118 18.54 -5.06 -9.67
C PRO A 118 18.25 -6.19 -10.67
N GLY A 119 17.05 -6.77 -10.68
CA GLY A 119 16.66 -7.74 -11.69
C GLY A 119 15.95 -8.97 -11.16
N GLY A 120 15.65 -9.89 -12.08
CA GLY A 120 15.12 -11.21 -11.81
C GLY A 120 13.61 -11.31 -12.01
N GLU A 121 13.18 -12.45 -12.57
CA GLU A 121 11.76 -12.76 -12.74
C GLU A 121 11.02 -12.77 -11.40
N LEU A 122 11.69 -13.16 -10.32
CA LEU A 122 11.14 -13.13 -8.96
C LEU A 122 10.75 -11.70 -8.53
N GLN A 123 11.57 -10.69 -8.83
CA GLN A 123 11.24 -9.30 -8.48
C GLN A 123 9.98 -8.84 -9.22
N ARG A 124 9.88 -9.17 -10.52
CA ARG A 124 8.71 -8.83 -11.33
C ARG A 124 7.45 -9.57 -10.86
N GLU A 125 7.57 -10.85 -10.54
CA GLU A 125 6.48 -11.63 -9.96
C GLU A 125 6.01 -11.00 -8.65
N MET A 126 6.93 -10.61 -7.77
CA MET A 126 6.60 -9.92 -6.51
C MET A 126 5.91 -8.58 -6.76
N ALA A 127 6.30 -7.83 -7.80
CA ALA A 127 5.58 -6.63 -8.19
C ALA A 127 4.12 -6.93 -8.60
N PHE A 128 3.87 -7.98 -9.39
CA PHE A 128 2.50 -8.40 -9.72
C PHE A 128 1.71 -8.80 -8.48
N ARG A 129 2.33 -9.54 -7.54
CA ARG A 129 1.71 -9.90 -6.26
C ARG A 129 1.37 -8.66 -5.42
N ALA A 130 2.22 -7.63 -5.44
CA ALA A 130 1.93 -6.34 -4.80
C ALA A 130 0.67 -5.69 -5.40
N GLY A 131 0.53 -5.71 -6.74
CA GLY A 131 -0.66 -5.21 -7.43
C GLY A 131 -1.93 -5.96 -7.02
N VAL A 132 -1.88 -7.29 -6.95
CA VAL A 132 -3.01 -8.11 -6.47
C VAL A 132 -3.35 -7.78 -5.02
N ASN A 133 -2.35 -7.68 -4.13
CA ASN A 133 -2.58 -7.29 -2.74
C ASN A 133 -3.22 -5.90 -2.61
N LEU A 134 -2.80 -4.92 -3.42
CA LEU A 134 -3.39 -3.58 -3.43
C LEU A 134 -4.85 -3.59 -3.87
N VAL A 135 -5.17 -4.32 -4.94
CA VAL A 135 -6.55 -4.44 -5.44
C VAL A 135 -7.42 -5.14 -4.40
N MET A 136 -6.95 -6.25 -3.83
CA MET A 136 -7.70 -6.96 -2.79
C MET A 136 -7.87 -6.10 -1.54
N TYR A 137 -6.82 -5.43 -1.09
CA TYR A 137 -6.88 -4.50 0.05
C TYR A 137 -7.90 -3.38 -0.18
N ALA A 138 -7.96 -2.80 -1.39
CA ALA A 138 -8.92 -1.76 -1.73
C ALA A 138 -10.37 -2.28 -1.84
N LEU A 139 -10.57 -3.52 -2.28
CA LEU A 139 -11.91 -4.06 -2.57
C LEU A 139 -12.52 -4.89 -1.43
N THR A 140 -11.73 -5.33 -0.44
CA THR A 140 -12.19 -6.24 0.61
C THR A 140 -12.02 -5.70 2.04
N GLY A 141 -12.07 -4.38 2.22
CA GLY A 141 -11.83 -3.70 3.50
C GLY A 141 -12.54 -4.32 4.73
N ASN A 142 -13.72 -4.90 4.53
CA ASN A 142 -14.54 -5.45 5.62
C ASN A 142 -14.04 -6.78 6.25
N TYR A 143 -13.41 -7.70 5.53
CA TYR A 143 -13.20 -9.07 6.07
C TYR A 143 -12.20 -9.13 7.25
N LYS A 144 -11.26 -8.18 7.36
CA LYS A 144 -10.18 -8.24 8.37
C LYS A 144 -10.42 -7.31 9.56
N ALA A 145 -11.17 -6.21 9.38
CA ALA A 145 -11.55 -5.30 10.46
C ALA A 145 -12.55 -5.94 11.44
N ASP A 146 -13.39 -6.84 10.95
CA ASP A 146 -14.35 -7.59 11.77
C ASP A 146 -13.69 -8.50 12.82
N GLN A 147 -12.43 -8.90 12.64
CA GLN A 147 -11.70 -9.71 13.62
C GLN A 147 -11.47 -8.99 14.96
N VAL A 148 -11.48 -7.65 14.98
CA VAL A 148 -11.34 -6.86 16.22
C VAL A 148 -12.62 -6.92 17.06
N HIS A 149 -13.78 -7.18 16.45
CA HIS A 149 -15.05 -7.33 17.15
C HIS A 149 -15.33 -8.77 17.63
N VAL A 150 -14.57 -9.75 17.15
CA VAL A 150 -14.77 -11.17 17.52
C VAL A 150 -14.72 -11.42 19.03
N PRO A 151 -13.76 -10.87 19.80
CA PRO A 151 -13.75 -11.05 21.26
C PRO A 151 -15.02 -10.52 21.94
N ALA A 152 -15.49 -9.32 21.53
CA ALA A 152 -16.70 -8.70 22.09
C ALA A 152 -18.01 -9.41 21.67
N LEU A 153 -18.02 -10.05 20.49
CA LEU A 153 -19.14 -10.89 20.05
C LEU A 153 -19.20 -12.23 20.80
N LEU A 154 -18.04 -12.83 21.09
CA LEU A 154 -17.95 -14.05 21.90
C LEU A 154 -18.38 -13.81 23.36
N GLU A 155 -18.07 -12.65 23.93
CA GLU A 155 -18.47 -12.27 25.29
C GLU A 155 -19.99 -12.09 25.44
N ARG A 156 -20.68 -11.68 24.36
CA ARG A 156 -22.14 -11.53 24.33
C ARG A 156 -22.92 -12.81 24.05
N LEU A 157 -22.29 -13.83 23.44
CA LEU A 157 -22.89 -15.14 23.19
C LEU A 157 -22.72 -16.12 24.36
N GLY A 158 -21.83 -15.80 25.31
CA GLY A 158 -21.62 -16.55 26.55
C GLY A 158 -22.51 -16.11 27.73
N GLN A 159 -23.43 -15.17 27.50
CA GLN A 159 -24.54 -14.80 28.41
C GLN A 159 -25.85 -15.37 27.88
#